data_AF-A0A971DUN7-F1
#
_entry.id   AF-A0A971DUN7-F1
#
_cell.length_a   1.000
_cell.length_b   1.000
_cell.length_c   1.000
_cell.angle_alpha   90.00
_cell.angle_beta   90.00
_cell.angle_gamma   90.00
#
_symmetry.space_group_name_H-M   'P 1'
#
loop_
_entity.id
_entity.type
_entity.pdbx_description
1 polymer ?
#
loop_
_entity_poly.entity_id
_entity_poly.type
_entity_poly.pdbx_seq_one_letter_code
_entity_poly.pdbx_strand_id
1 'polypeptide(L)'
;MQAAKIVYAILGFVILLPWIVYNVKKKLSKTRVLIMILVSVLIAASVYAHYQFTIGYQIPLAAERAGKVFLQRIEGQMDLSAYQKEMQKQKLSPDQGIQTVSDEELKAAGFNPGRADVLLSERVYPAEDDSMIVYVLYDDGRVPLYSSITLKQSGYRWQVVSHALLTQNEFEELNEELKIKFYSTGS
;
A
#
# COMPACT_ATOMS: atom_id res chain seq x y z
N MET A 1 -3.29 -13.69 9.03
CA MET A 1 -4.37 -12.87 9.65
C MET A 1 -4.78 -13.28 11.06
N GLN A 2 -4.57 -14.52 11.53
CA GLN A 2 -4.98 -14.88 12.90
C GLN A 2 -4.33 -13.96 13.95
N ALA A 3 -3.00 -13.79 13.95
CA ALA A 3 -2.31 -13.00 14.98
C ALA A 3 -2.77 -11.53 15.08
N ALA A 4 -2.83 -10.77 13.97
CA ALA A 4 -3.27 -9.37 14.01
C ALA A 4 -4.77 -9.23 14.35
N LYS A 5 -5.62 -10.13 13.82
CA LYS A 5 -7.05 -10.18 14.19
C LYS A 5 -7.21 -10.52 15.67
N ILE A 6 -6.39 -11.43 16.21
CA ILE A 6 -6.36 -11.79 17.63
C ILE A 6 -5.90 -10.60 18.47
N VAL A 7 -4.84 -9.90 18.08
CA VAL A 7 -4.36 -8.70 18.81
C VAL A 7 -5.44 -7.63 18.85
N TYR A 8 -6.08 -7.31 17.71
CA TYR A 8 -7.16 -6.32 17.68
C TYR A 8 -8.42 -6.80 18.41
N ALA A 9 -8.72 -8.10 18.41
CA ALA A 9 -9.80 -8.67 19.21
C ALA A 9 -9.52 -8.58 20.72
N ILE A 10 -8.29 -8.87 21.15
CA ILE A 10 -7.84 -8.70 22.54
C ILE A 10 -7.89 -7.22 22.92
N LEU A 11 -7.41 -6.32 22.06
CA LEU A 11 -7.46 -4.87 22.29
C LEU A 11 -8.91 -4.39 22.47
N GLY A 12 -9.81 -4.80 21.58
CA GLY A 12 -11.23 -4.50 21.69
C GLY A 12 -11.83 -5.03 22.99
N PHE A 13 -11.49 -6.26 23.38
CA PHE A 13 -11.94 -6.85 24.64
C PHE A 13 -11.42 -6.10 25.86
N VAL A 14 -10.13 -5.75 25.90
CA VAL A 14 -9.50 -5.00 26.99
C VAL A 14 -10.12 -3.61 27.14
N ILE A 15 -10.47 -2.95 26.03
CA ILE A 15 -11.15 -1.64 26.06
C ILE A 15 -12.60 -1.78 26.53
N LEU A 16 -13.32 -2.82 26.10
CA LEU A 16 -14.72 -3.04 26.47
C LEU A 16 -14.91 -3.52 27.91
N LEU A 17 -13.94 -4.26 28.48
CA LEU A 17 -14.11 -4.93 29.76
C LEU A 17 -14.31 -3.97 30.95
N PRO A 18 -13.51 -2.89 31.14
CA PRO A 18 -13.77 -1.89 32.18
C PRO A 18 -15.15 -1.23 32.05
N TRP A 19 -15.58 -0.98 30.81
CA TRP A 19 -16.88 -0.37 30.50
C TRP A 19 -18.06 -1.28 30.88
N ILE A 20 -17.96 -2.57 30.56
CA ILE A 20 -18.96 -3.57 30.93
C ILE A 20 -19.02 -3.72 32.46
N VAL A 21 -17.86 -3.86 33.12
CA VAL A 21 -17.77 -4.01 34.58
C VAL A 21 -18.38 -2.80 35.31
N TYR A 22 -18.14 -1.58 34.81
CA TYR A 22 -18.74 -0.36 35.36
C TYR A 22 -20.28 -0.37 35.28
N ASN A 23 -20.84 -0.89 34.19
CA ASN A 23 -22.29 -0.86 33.96
C ASN A 23 -23.03 -2.02 34.63
N VAL A 24 -22.41 -3.19 34.79
CA VAL A 24 -23.01 -4.35 35.49
C VAL A 24 -23.16 -4.10 37.00
N LYS A 25 -22.29 -3.30 37.61
CA LYS A 25 -22.34 -2.98 39.06
C LYS A 25 -23.53 -2.09 39.47
N LYS A 26 -24.31 -1.54 38.53
CA LYS A 26 -25.44 -0.64 38.82
C LYS A 26 -26.75 -1.22 38.29
N LYS A 27 -27.88 -0.83 38.90
CA LYS A 27 -29.23 -1.28 38.48
C LYS A 27 -29.46 -0.96 37.00
N LEU A 28 -29.75 -2.00 36.21
CA LEU A 28 -29.92 -1.91 34.75
C LEU A 28 -31.28 -1.28 34.41
N SER A 29 -31.26 -0.03 33.94
CA SER A 29 -32.43 0.60 33.31
C SER A 29 -32.40 0.36 31.79
N LYS A 30 -33.57 0.41 31.14
CA LYS A 30 -33.68 0.27 29.67
C LYS A 30 -32.78 1.28 28.93
N THR A 31 -32.76 2.53 29.40
CA THR A 31 -31.88 3.58 28.87
C THR A 31 -30.41 3.22 28.98
N ARG A 32 -29.98 2.61 30.08
CA ARG A 32 -28.59 2.22 30.29
C ARG A 32 -28.17 1.07 29.39
N VAL A 33 -29.05 0.09 29.18
CA VAL A 33 -28.82 -1.00 28.23
C VAL A 33 -28.65 -0.45 26.81
N LEU A 34 -29.50 0.49 26.40
CA LEU A 34 -29.39 1.16 25.10
C LEU A 34 -28.04 1.88 24.93
N ILE A 35 -27.62 2.68 25.93
CA ILE A 35 -26.33 3.38 25.92
C ILE A 35 -25.16 2.38 25.86
N MET A 36 -25.24 1.28 26.61
CA MET A 36 -24.20 0.26 26.62
C MET A 36 -24.03 -0.40 25.26
N ILE A 37 -25.14 -0.70 24.56
CA ILE A 37 -25.11 -1.24 23.20
C ILE A 37 -24.48 -0.22 22.25
N LEU A 38 -24.94 1.03 22.30
CA LEU A 38 -24.45 2.09 21.41
C LEU A 38 -22.94 2.33 21.57
N VAL A 39 -22.45 2.45 22.81
CA VAL A 39 -21.02 2.63 23.10
C VAL A 39 -20.21 1.41 22.66
N SER A 40 -20.71 0.20 22.87
CA SER A 40 -20.03 -1.02 22.44
C SER A 40 -19.87 -1.08 20.92
N VAL A 41 -20.94 -0.72 20.18
CA VAL A 41 -20.90 -0.63 18.70
C VAL A 41 -19.91 0.43 18.25
N LEU A 42 -19.88 1.59 18.89
CA LEU A 42 -18.96 2.68 18.54
C LEU A 42 -17.50 2.28 18.77
N ILE A 43 -17.19 1.61 19.89
CA ILE A 43 -15.85 1.08 20.17
C ILE A 43 -15.45 0.03 19.12
N ALA A 44 -16.33 -0.93 18.83
CA ALA A 44 -16.06 -1.97 17.83
C ALA A 44 -15.80 -1.37 16.44
N ALA A 45 -16.61 -0.40 16.02
CA ALA A 45 -16.43 0.33 14.77
C ALA A 45 -15.10 1.09 14.74
N SER A 46 -14.72 1.74 15.85
CA SER A 46 -13.46 2.48 15.97
C SER A 46 -12.24 1.56 15.86
N VAL A 47 -12.27 0.40 16.53
CA VAL A 47 -11.20 -0.60 16.47
C VAL A 47 -11.08 -1.18 15.06
N TYR A 48 -12.20 -1.47 14.40
CA TYR A 48 -12.21 -1.94 13.02
C TYR A 48 -11.69 -0.90 12.03
N ALA A 49 -12.13 0.36 12.15
CA ALA A 49 -11.66 1.46 11.32
C ALA A 49 -10.15 1.68 11.49
N HIS A 50 -9.65 1.62 12.73
CA HIS A 50 -8.23 1.73 13.00
C HIS A 50 -7.43 0.56 12.39
N TYR A 51 -7.93 -0.67 12.50
CA TYR A 51 -7.31 -1.84 11.87
C TYR A 51 -7.18 -1.66 10.35
N GLN A 52 -8.27 -1.27 9.67
CA GLN A 52 -8.26 -1.02 8.23
C GLN A 52 -7.30 0.10 7.85
N PHE A 53 -7.29 1.19 8.63
CA PHE A 53 -6.35 2.29 8.43
C PHE A 53 -4.90 1.82 8.52
N THR A 54 -4.54 1.02 9.53
CA THR A 54 -3.16 0.51 9.69
C THR A 54 -2.71 -0.40 8.55
N ILE A 55 -3.63 -1.14 7.91
CA ILE A 55 -3.34 -1.96 6.74
C ILE A 55 -3.18 -1.10 5.50
N GLY A 56 -4.08 -0.12 5.30
CA GLY A 56 -4.01 0.80 4.17
C GLY A 56 -2.73 1.64 4.17
N TYR A 57 -2.24 2.04 5.35
CA TYR A 57 -1.00 2.78 5.51
C TYR A 57 0.24 2.03 5.00
N GLN A 58 0.19 0.70 4.90
CA GLN A 58 1.30 -0.08 4.38
C GLN A 58 1.43 -0.03 2.86
N ILE A 59 0.39 0.38 2.13
CA ILE A 59 0.38 0.38 0.66
C ILE A 59 1.44 1.35 0.11
N PRO A 60 1.46 2.64 0.49
CA PRO A 60 2.47 3.57 -0.02
C PRO A 60 3.89 3.16 0.37
N LEU A 61 4.07 2.59 1.58
CA LEU A 61 5.37 2.11 2.04
C LEU A 61 5.88 0.90 1.24
N ALA A 62 5.00 -0.02 0.87
CA ALA A 62 5.36 -1.16 0.03
C ALA A 62 5.70 -0.70 -1.40
N ALA A 63 4.91 0.24 -1.95
CA ALA A 63 5.17 0.85 -3.24
C ALA A 63 6.49 1.64 -3.26
N GLU A 64 6.78 2.42 -2.22
CA GLU A 64 8.05 3.15 -2.08
C GLU A 64 9.26 2.21 -2.12
N ARG A 65 9.22 1.14 -1.32
CA ARG A 65 10.31 0.16 -1.27
C ARG A 65 10.49 -0.53 -2.61
N ALA A 66 9.39 -0.91 -3.26
CA ALA A 66 9.43 -1.51 -4.59
C ALA A 66 9.98 -0.54 -5.64
N GLY A 67 9.58 0.73 -5.59
CA GLY A 67 10.09 1.81 -6.43
C GLY A 67 11.60 2.01 -6.22
N LYS A 68 12.10 1.99 -4.98
CA LYS A 68 13.54 2.09 -4.69
C LYS A 68 14.34 0.89 -5.21
N VAL A 69 13.80 -0.33 -5.10
CA VAL A 69 14.45 -1.52 -5.66
C VAL A 69 14.45 -1.47 -7.20
N PHE A 70 13.37 -0.97 -7.80
CA PHE A 70 13.32 -0.76 -9.25
C PHE A 70 14.24 0.37 -9.72
N LEU A 71 14.37 1.44 -8.93
CA LEU A 71 15.33 2.52 -9.19
C LEU A 71 16.76 1.95 -9.33
N GLN A 72 17.17 1.06 -8.43
CA GLN A 72 18.48 0.41 -8.53
C GLN A 72 18.64 -0.39 -9.83
N ARG A 73 17.56 -1.01 -10.33
CA ARG A 73 17.57 -1.71 -11.63
C ARG A 73 17.73 -0.73 -12.79
N ILE A 74 16.94 0.34 -12.84
CA ILE A 74 17.00 1.31 -13.94
C ILE A 74 18.30 2.12 -13.94
N GLU A 75 18.94 2.28 -12.78
CA GLU A 75 20.28 2.84 -12.63
C GLU A 75 21.40 1.87 -13.05
N GLY A 76 21.07 0.63 -13.44
CA GLY A 76 22.02 -0.38 -13.87
C GLY A 76 22.81 -1.03 -12.72
N GLN A 77 22.38 -0.86 -11.47
CA GLN A 77 23.03 -1.50 -10.31
C GLN A 77 22.68 -3.00 -10.21
N MET A 78 21.61 -3.44 -10.87
CA MET A 78 21.16 -4.83 -10.88
C MET A 78 20.40 -5.18 -12.17
N ASP A 79 20.45 -6.46 -12.57
CA ASP A 79 19.65 -7.00 -13.66
C ASP A 79 18.24 -7.43 -13.20
N LEU A 80 17.40 -7.86 -14.15
CA LEU A 80 16.04 -8.34 -13.86
C LEU A 80 16.01 -9.50 -12.86
N SER A 81 16.96 -10.44 -12.90
CA SER A 81 16.99 -11.59 -12.00
C SER A 81 17.32 -11.16 -10.57
N ALA A 82 18.31 -10.28 -10.41
CA ALA A 82 18.69 -9.69 -9.15
C ALA A 82 17.57 -8.82 -8.57
N TYR A 83 16.87 -8.05 -9.41
CA TYR A 83 15.67 -7.31 -9.03
C TYR A 83 14.58 -8.21 -8.45
N GLN A 84 14.22 -9.30 -9.14
CA GLN A 84 13.22 -10.25 -8.65
C GLN A 84 13.64 -10.91 -7.32
N LYS A 85 14.92 -11.29 -7.19
CA LYS A 85 15.46 -11.85 -5.94
C LYS A 85 15.42 -10.85 -4.79
N GLU A 86 15.76 -9.60 -5.02
CA GLU A 86 15.74 -8.56 -3.98
C GLU A 86 14.29 -8.24 -3.56
N MET A 87 13.35 -8.18 -4.51
CA MET A 87 11.91 -8.06 -4.22
C MET A 87 11.39 -9.21 -3.34
N GLN A 88 11.79 -10.45 -3.63
CA GLN A 88 11.43 -11.63 -2.82
C GLN A 88 12.09 -11.59 -1.43
N LYS A 89 13.37 -11.26 -1.36
CA LYS A 89 14.13 -11.16 -0.10
C LYS A 89 13.54 -10.12 0.85
N GLN A 90 13.09 -8.98 0.32
CA GLN A 90 12.38 -7.94 1.08
C GLN A 90 10.91 -8.28 1.35
N LYS A 91 10.43 -9.42 0.83
CA LYS A 91 9.05 -9.91 0.95
C LYS A 91 8.03 -8.92 0.34
N LEU A 92 8.46 -8.21 -0.70
CA LEU A 92 7.67 -7.26 -1.47
C LEU A 92 6.93 -7.95 -2.63
N SER A 93 7.38 -9.12 -3.08
CA SER A 93 6.71 -9.92 -4.11
C SER A 93 6.19 -11.27 -3.59
N PRO A 94 5.23 -11.90 -4.29
CA PRO A 94 4.93 -13.31 -4.13
C PRO A 94 6.12 -14.21 -4.47
N ASP A 95 6.09 -15.45 -3.98
CA ASP A 95 7.12 -16.46 -4.26
C ASP A 95 7.16 -16.85 -5.75
N GLN A 96 6.03 -16.73 -6.43
CA GLN A 96 5.90 -16.97 -7.88
C GLN A 96 6.52 -15.84 -8.73
N GLY A 97 7.01 -14.76 -8.11
CA GLY A 97 7.56 -13.59 -8.78
C GLY A 97 6.54 -12.49 -9.03
N ILE A 98 6.93 -11.51 -9.83
CA ILE A 98 6.10 -10.37 -10.24
C ILE A 98 6.07 -10.26 -11.76
N GLN A 99 4.96 -9.79 -12.29
CA GLN A 99 4.95 -9.28 -13.66
C GLN A 99 5.69 -7.94 -13.66
N THR A 100 6.76 -7.83 -14.43
CA THR A 100 7.58 -6.62 -14.45
C THR A 100 8.14 -6.36 -15.83
N VAL A 101 8.51 -5.10 -16.03
CA VAL A 101 9.08 -4.53 -17.25
C VAL A 101 10.31 -5.31 -17.71
N SER A 102 10.45 -5.58 -19.00
CA SER A 102 11.64 -6.18 -19.60
C SER A 102 12.75 -5.13 -19.84
N ASP A 103 13.98 -5.58 -20.12
CA ASP A 103 15.08 -4.66 -20.44
C ASP A 103 14.88 -3.98 -21.80
N GLU A 104 14.18 -4.64 -22.73
CA GLU A 104 13.79 -4.09 -24.03
C GLU A 104 12.76 -2.96 -23.88
N GLU A 105 11.76 -3.16 -23.02
CA GLU A 105 10.74 -2.14 -22.71
C GLU A 105 11.37 -0.91 -22.04
N LEU A 106 12.31 -1.11 -21.11
CA LEU A 106 13.07 -0.02 -20.49
C LEU A 106 13.88 0.79 -21.51
N LYS A 107 14.53 0.11 -22.45
CA LYS A 107 15.28 0.77 -23.54
C LYS A 107 14.34 1.52 -24.49
N ALA A 108 13.19 0.92 -24.82
CA ALA A 108 12.19 1.54 -25.69
C ALA A 108 11.58 2.79 -25.07
N ALA A 109 11.45 2.85 -23.74
CA ALA A 109 11.03 4.03 -23.01
C ALA A 109 12.05 5.19 -23.04
N GLY A 110 13.25 4.97 -23.60
CA GLY A 110 14.27 6.01 -23.74
C GLY A 110 14.93 6.41 -22.42
N PHE A 111 14.75 5.62 -21.36
CA PHE A 111 15.34 5.90 -20.06
C PHE A 111 16.86 5.73 -20.11
N ASN A 112 17.59 6.75 -19.64
CA ASN A 112 19.03 6.70 -19.56
C ASN A 112 19.45 6.34 -18.13
N PRO A 113 20.24 5.28 -17.90
CA PRO A 113 20.71 4.93 -16.56
C PRO A 113 21.44 6.11 -15.91
N GLY A 114 20.90 6.61 -14.81
CA GLY A 114 21.40 7.76 -14.07
C GLY A 114 20.62 7.96 -12.77
N ARG A 115 21.16 8.78 -11.86
CA ARG A 115 20.49 9.05 -10.58
C ARG A 115 19.14 9.70 -10.83
N ALA A 116 18.07 9.07 -10.37
CA ALA A 116 16.72 9.58 -10.44
C ALA A 116 16.07 9.62 -9.05
N ASP A 117 15.23 10.61 -8.83
CA ASP A 117 14.39 10.68 -7.64
C ASP A 117 13.14 9.83 -7.84
N VAL A 118 12.69 9.16 -6.78
CA VAL A 118 11.45 8.38 -6.78
C VAL A 118 10.36 9.21 -6.09
N LEU A 119 9.29 9.48 -6.83
CA LEU A 119 8.11 10.16 -6.31
C LEU A 119 6.90 9.23 -6.41
N LEU A 120 6.08 9.19 -5.37
CA LEU A 120 4.85 8.40 -5.36
C LEU A 120 3.64 9.31 -5.55
N SER A 121 2.60 8.76 -6.15
CA SER A 121 1.29 9.39 -6.14
C SER A 121 0.77 9.61 -4.72
N GLU A 122 0.20 10.78 -4.45
CA GLU A 122 -0.39 11.15 -3.15
C GLU A 122 -1.54 10.23 -2.73
N ARG A 123 -2.16 9.57 -3.71
CA ARG A 123 -3.33 8.71 -3.53
C ARG A 123 -3.02 7.29 -3.98
N VAL A 124 -3.72 6.36 -3.35
CA VAL A 124 -3.79 4.96 -3.78
C VAL A 124 -5.11 4.79 -4.54
N TYR A 125 -5.06 4.11 -5.68
CA TYR A 125 -6.20 3.93 -6.57
C TYR A 125 -6.67 2.48 -6.51
N PRO A 126 -7.96 2.21 -6.25
CA PRO A 126 -8.47 0.84 -6.28
C PRO A 126 -8.55 0.33 -7.73
N ALA A 127 -8.19 -0.93 -7.94
CA ALA A 127 -8.46 -1.66 -9.17
C ALA A 127 -9.75 -2.49 -9.03
N GLU A 128 -10.24 -3.05 -10.14
CA GLU A 128 -11.46 -3.88 -10.16
C GLU A 128 -11.33 -5.20 -9.37
N ASP A 129 -10.11 -5.70 -9.16
CA ASP A 129 -9.84 -7.02 -8.57
C ASP A 129 -9.44 -6.99 -7.08
N ASP A 130 -9.86 -5.93 -6.37
CA ASP A 130 -9.45 -5.57 -4.99
C ASP A 130 -7.95 -5.30 -4.83
N SER A 131 -7.19 -5.19 -5.93
CA SER A 131 -5.81 -4.70 -5.87
C SER A 131 -5.77 -3.17 -5.78
N MET A 132 -4.60 -2.67 -5.40
CA MET A 132 -4.36 -1.25 -5.16
C MET A 132 -3.22 -0.80 -6.07
N ILE A 133 -3.43 0.29 -6.79
CA ILE A 133 -2.47 0.86 -7.72
C ILE A 133 -1.85 2.09 -7.08
N VAL A 134 -0.52 2.16 -7.14
CA VAL A 134 0.25 3.35 -6.82
C VAL A 134 1.06 3.72 -8.05
N TYR A 135 0.87 4.95 -8.52
CA TYR A 135 1.70 5.50 -9.60
C TYR A 135 3.00 6.02 -9.03
N VAL A 136 4.08 5.78 -9.76
CA VAL A 136 5.44 6.20 -9.42
C VAL A 136 6.01 7.01 -10.57
N LEU A 137 6.72 8.07 -10.23
CA LEU A 137 7.49 8.88 -11.14
C LEU A 137 8.97 8.72 -10.77
N TYR A 138 9.79 8.35 -11.75
CA TYR A 138 11.24 8.44 -11.67
C TYR A 138 11.67 9.68 -12.44
N ASP A 139 12.20 10.67 -11.72
CA ASP A 139 12.60 11.96 -12.28
C ASP A 139 14.13 12.09 -12.27
N ASP A 140 14.74 12.08 -13.46
CA ASP A 140 16.17 12.33 -13.67
C ASP A 140 16.47 13.79 -14.08
N GLY A 141 15.45 14.65 -14.09
CA GLY A 141 15.51 16.04 -14.54
C GLY A 141 15.50 16.22 -16.06
N ARG A 142 15.36 15.14 -16.85
CA ARG A 142 15.34 15.19 -18.32
C ARG A 142 14.05 14.60 -18.88
N VAL A 143 13.80 13.32 -18.63
CA VAL A 143 12.65 12.59 -19.16
C VAL A 143 11.99 11.83 -18.01
N PRO A 144 10.78 12.24 -17.59
CA PRO A 144 10.08 11.54 -16.52
C PRO A 144 9.71 10.14 -16.98
N LEU A 145 10.00 9.14 -16.15
CA LEU A 145 9.53 7.78 -16.36
C LEU A 145 8.37 7.52 -15.41
N TYR A 146 7.19 7.27 -15.96
CA TYR A 146 6.02 6.90 -15.19
C TYR A 146 5.89 5.39 -15.11
N SER A 147 5.49 4.89 -13.94
CA SER A 147 5.15 3.50 -13.77
C SER A 147 3.92 3.32 -12.88
N SER A 148 3.28 2.17 -13.00
CA SER A 148 2.22 1.72 -12.11
C SER A 148 2.69 0.50 -11.33
N ILE A 149 2.51 0.54 -10.01
CA ILE A 149 2.75 -0.58 -9.11
C ILE A 149 1.39 -1.06 -8.63
N THR A 150 1.04 -2.29 -9.01
CA THR A 150 -0.17 -2.96 -8.54
C THR A 150 0.17 -3.84 -7.36
N LEU A 151 -0.49 -3.60 -6.23
CA LEU A 151 -0.31 -4.31 -4.99
C LEU A 151 -1.55 -5.12 -4.65
N LYS A 152 -1.35 -6.38 -4.29
CA LYS A 152 -2.40 -7.23 -3.75
C LYS A 152 -2.10 -7.61 -2.31
N GLN A 153 -3.13 -7.62 -1.48
CA GLN A 153 -2.95 -8.02 -0.10
C GLN A 153 -2.78 -9.54 -0.01
N SER A 154 -1.66 -9.99 0.54
CA SER A 154 -1.40 -11.40 0.83
C SER A 154 -1.12 -11.55 2.33
N GLY A 155 -2.07 -12.14 3.04
CA GLY A 155 -1.97 -12.34 4.49
C GLY A 155 -1.98 -11.03 5.29
N TYR A 156 -0.80 -10.51 5.63
CA TYR A 156 -0.62 -9.30 6.47
C TYR A 156 0.21 -8.22 5.78
N ARG A 157 0.47 -8.38 4.49
CA ARG A 157 1.32 -7.48 3.72
C ARG A 157 0.70 -7.18 2.38
N TRP A 158 1.03 -6.02 1.87
CA TRP A 158 0.85 -5.70 0.47
C TRP A 158 2.06 -6.23 -0.28
N GLN A 159 1.79 -7.02 -1.32
CA GLN A 159 2.81 -7.53 -2.23
C GLN A 159 2.55 -6.97 -3.60
N VAL A 160 3.62 -6.52 -4.25
CA VAL A 160 3.61 -6.11 -5.65
C VAL A 160 3.33 -7.35 -6.49
N VAL A 161 2.27 -7.31 -7.28
CA VAL A 161 1.91 -8.37 -8.24
C VAL A 161 2.25 -7.96 -9.66
N SER A 162 2.24 -6.66 -9.95
CA SER A 162 2.65 -6.10 -11.24
C SER A 162 3.38 -4.78 -11.06
N HIS A 163 4.38 -4.54 -11.91
CA HIS A 163 5.06 -3.26 -12.06
C HIS A 163 5.25 -2.99 -13.56
N ALA A 164 4.46 -2.07 -14.10
CA ALA A 164 4.45 -1.73 -15.53
C ALA A 164 4.88 -0.29 -15.76
N LEU A 165 5.54 -0.02 -16.89
CA LEU A 165 5.79 1.36 -17.35
C LEU A 165 4.52 1.94 -17.96
N LEU A 166 4.41 3.25 -17.89
CA LEU A 166 3.44 4.03 -18.62
C LEU A 166 4.19 4.94 -19.59
N THR A 167 3.76 4.97 -20.83
CA THR A 167 4.18 6.00 -21.78
C THR A 167 3.63 7.36 -21.32
N GLN A 168 4.25 8.45 -21.82
CA GLN A 168 3.80 9.80 -21.53
C GLN A 168 2.32 9.99 -21.87
N ASN A 169 1.88 9.49 -23.04
CA ASN A 169 0.49 9.61 -23.49
C ASN A 169 -0.47 8.82 -22.58
N GLU A 170 -0.12 7.58 -22.21
CA GLU A 170 -0.93 6.78 -21.28
C GLU A 170 -1.05 7.45 -19.93
N PHE A 171 0.04 8.05 -19.42
CA PHE A 171 0.00 8.80 -18.18
C PHE A 171 -0.86 10.06 -18.29
N GLU A 172 -0.77 10.81 -19.40
CA GLU A 172 -1.55 12.03 -19.61
C GLU A 172 -3.05 11.75 -19.65
N GLU A 173 -3.49 10.77 -20.45
CA GLU A 173 -4.89 10.34 -20.53
C GLU A 173 -5.43 9.93 -19.16
N LEU A 174 -4.65 9.12 -18.44
CA LEU A 174 -4.99 8.68 -17.09
C LEU A 174 -5.05 9.85 -16.09
N ASN A 175 -4.13 10.81 -16.21
CA ASN A 175 -4.06 11.96 -15.33
C ASN A 175 -5.20 12.94 -15.58
N GLU A 176 -5.76 13.00 -16.79
CA GLU A 176 -6.96 13.79 -17.06
C GLU A 176 -8.15 13.32 -16.21
N GLU A 177 -8.30 12.01 -16.03
CA GLU A 177 -9.35 11.41 -15.22
C GLU A 177 -9.02 11.46 -13.71
N LEU A 178 -7.84 10.99 -13.34
CA LEU A 178 -7.49 10.71 -11.94
C LEU A 178 -6.89 11.91 -11.18
N LYS A 179 -6.41 12.94 -11.89
CA LYS A 179 -5.75 14.14 -11.34
C LYS A 179 -4.63 13.76 -10.36
N ILE A 180 -3.72 12.92 -10.83
CA ILE A 180 -2.60 12.35 -10.08
C ILE A 180 -1.62 13.46 -9.70
N LYS A 181 -1.26 13.50 -8.42
CA LYS A 181 -0.21 14.37 -7.87
C LYS A 181 0.86 13.52 -7.24
N PHE A 182 2.11 13.95 -7.35
CA PHE A 182 3.26 13.25 -6.81
C PHE A 182 3.86 13.99 -5.61
N TYR A 183 4.36 13.23 -4.63
CA TYR A 183 5.15 13.76 -3.53
C TYR A 183 6.52 13.07 -3.49
N SER A 184 7.53 13.81 -3.06
CA SER A 184 8.89 13.30 -2.88
C SER A 184 8.93 12.36 -1.67
N THR A 185 9.51 11.17 -1.87
CA THR A 185 9.90 10.32 -0.74
C THR A 185 11.18 10.93 -0.18
N GLY A 186 11.12 11.50 1.03
CA GLY A 186 12.29 12.14 1.65
C GLY A 186 13.54 11.26 1.53
N SER A 187 14.63 11.86 1.03
CA SER A 187 15.95 11.27 0.83
C SER A 187 16.64 10.94 2.15
#